data_AF-A0A2G3PUM9-F1
#
_entry.id   AF-A0A2G3PUM9-F1
#
_cell.length_a   1.000
_cell.length_b   1.000
_cell.length_c   1.000
_cell.angle_alpha   90.00
_cell.angle_beta   90.00
_cell.angle_gamma   90.00
#
_symmetry.space_group_name_H-M   'P 1'
#
loop_
_entity.id
_entity.type
_entity.pdbx_description
1 polymer ?
#
loop_
_entity_poly.entity_id
_entity_poly.type
_entity_poly.pdbx_seq_one_letter_code
_entity_poly.pdbx_strand_id
1 'polypeptide(L)' 'MGGKKEKVIQTDYYTNEEIEVYSSLAEAAADNWTTTCAIRYAINNKNGKMNTRKLRFMYANKS' A
#
# COMPACT_ATOMS: atom_id res chain seq x y z
N MET A 1 3.07 -19.88 11.00
CA MET A 1 3.48 -19.51 9.64
C MET A 1 4.11 -18.12 9.69
N GLY A 2 5.44 -18.03 9.73
CA GLY A 2 6.15 -16.75 9.72
C GLY A 2 6.24 -16.19 8.31
N GLY A 3 5.15 -15.61 7.81
CA GLY A 3 5.19 -14.87 6.55
C GLY A 3 6.03 -13.61 6.73
N LYS A 4 7.05 -13.41 5.88
CA LYS A 4 7.79 -12.13 5.83
C LYS A 4 6.78 -10.99 5.75
N LYS A 5 6.85 -10.02 6.66
CA LYS A 5 6.05 -8.81 6.57
C LYS A 5 6.46 -8.08 5.29
N GLU A 6 5.55 -7.97 4.34
CA GLU A 6 5.76 -7.21 3.10
C GLU A 6 5.73 -5.72 3.46
N LYS A 7 6.87 -5.03 3.31
CA LYS A 7 6.92 -3.57 3.43
C LYS A 7 6.09 -2.93 2.33
N VAL A 8 5.40 -1.85 2.67
CA VAL A 8 4.48 -1.14 1.77
C VAL A 8 4.84 0.33 1.76
N ILE A 9 4.94 0.90 0.58
CA ILE A 9 5.19 2.32 0.37
C ILE A 9 3.86 2.96 0.00
N GLN A 10 3.47 4.01 0.71
CA GLN A 10 2.43 4.92 0.26
C GLN A 10 3.05 5.98 -0.64
N THR A 11 2.44 6.18 -1.80
CA THR A 11 2.87 7.22 -2.74
C THR A 11 1.75 8.23 -2.96
N ASP A 12 2.13 9.42 -3.42
CA ASP A 12 1.16 10.39 -3.89
C ASP A 12 0.32 9.76 -5.01
N TYR A 13 -0.98 10.01 -4.92
CA TYR A 13 -1.95 9.40 -5.80
C TYR A 13 -1.71 9.74 -7.29
N TYR A 14 -1.23 10.95 -7.56
CA TYR A 14 -1.05 11.51 -8.89
C TYR A 14 0.42 11.42 -9.35
N THR A 15 1.37 11.81 -8.50
CA THR A 15 2.79 11.95 -8.88
C THR A 15 3.59 10.66 -8.67
N ASN A 16 3.07 9.72 -7.87
CA ASN A 16 3.81 8.53 -7.44
C ASN A 16 5.05 8.82 -6.59
N GLU A 17 5.19 10.04 -6.07
CA GLU A 17 6.25 10.38 -5.13
C GLU A 17 6.02 9.66 -3.80
N GLU A 18 7.09 9.18 -3.18
CA GLU A 18 7.02 8.50 -1.90
C GLU A 18 6.55 9.46 -0.80
N ILE A 19 5.55 9.02 -0.02
CA ILE A 19 5.03 9.77 1.13
C ILE A 19 5.46 9.10 2.43
N GLU A 20 5.27 7.78 2.53
CA GLU A 20 5.47 7.05 3.79
C GLU A 20 5.83 5.58 3.52
N VAL A 21 6.65 4.99 4.40
CA VAL A 21 7.06 3.58 4.32
C VAL A 21 6.60 2.82 5.55
N TYR A 22 5.70 1.87 5.33
CA TYR A 22 5.17 1.01 6.36
C TYR A 22 5.92 -0.33 6.40
N SER A 23 6.11 -0.86 7.61
CA SER A 23 6.73 -2.17 7.83
C SER A 23 5.82 -3.33 7.46
N SER A 24 4.52 -3.08 7.28
CA SER A 24 3.54 -4.09 6.86
C SER A 24 2.27 -3.50 6.23
N LEU A 25 1.53 -4.32 5.48
CA LEU A 25 0.16 -4.00 5.05
C LEU A 25 -0.78 -3.63 6.22
N ALA A 26 -0.61 -4.27 7.39
CA ALA A 26 -1.48 -4.03 8.54
C ALA A 26 -1.29 -2.63 9.12
N GLU A 27 -0.04 -2.17 9.18
CA GLU A 27 0.31 -0.82 9.63
C GLU A 27 -0.22 0.24 8.65
N ALA A 28 0.02 0.06 7.35
CA ALA A 28 -0.52 0.95 6.31
C ALA A 28 -2.05 1.02 6.36
N ALA A 29 -2.72 -0.12 6.59
CA ALA A 29 -4.17 -0.21 6.67
C ALA A 29 -4.73 0.52 7.90
N ALA A 30 -4.09 0.37 9.07
CA ALA A 30 -4.48 1.05 10.29
C ALA A 30 -4.35 2.57 10.14
N ASP A 31 -3.22 3.05 9.61
CA ASP A 31 -2.93 4.47 9.46
C ASP A 31 -3.85 5.16 8.43
N ASN A 32 -4.20 4.44 7.36
CA ASN A 32 -5.06 4.95 6.28
C ASN A 32 -6.55 4.56 6.42
N TRP A 33 -6.93 4.02 7.57
CA TRP A 33 -8.31 3.65 7.94
C TRP A 33 -8.98 2.74 6.89
N THR A 34 -8.20 1.82 6.33
CA THR A 34 -8.59 0.89 5.25
C THR A 34 -8.32 -0.56 5.69
N THR A 35 -8.44 -1.52 4.77
CA THR A 35 -8.16 -2.94 5.05
C THR A 35 -6.95 -3.42 4.28
N THR A 36 -6.23 -4.39 4.86
CA THR A 36 -5.11 -5.08 4.20
C THR A 36 -5.52 -5.69 2.86
N CYS A 37 -6.74 -6.25 2.78
CA CYS A 37 -7.31 -6.79 1.55
C CYS A 37 -7.50 -5.72 0.48
N ALA A 38 -7.99 -4.54 0.84
CA ALA A 38 -8.18 -3.44 -0.11
C ALA A 38 -6.84 -2.91 -0.64
N ILE A 39 -5.84 -2.74 0.23
CA ILE A 39 -4.49 -2.34 -0.19
C ILE A 39 -3.89 -3.39 -1.12
N ARG A 40 -3.90 -4.67 -0.73
CA ARG A 40 -3.38 -5.78 -1.55
C ARG A 40 -4.07 -5.83 -2.91
N TYR A 41 -5.40 -5.72 -2.93
CA TYR A 41 -6.16 -5.69 -4.17
C TYR A 41 -5.78 -4.50 -5.06
N ALA A 42 -5.60 -3.31 -4.48
CA ALA A 42 -5.18 -2.12 -5.20
C ALA A 42 -3.78 -2.29 -5.80
N ILE A 43 -2.81 -2.77 -5.03
CA ILE A 43 -1.44 -3.04 -5.51
C ILE A 43 -1.46 -4.04 -6.67
N ASN A 44 -2.19 -5.15 -6.54
CA ASN A 44 -2.15 -6.22 -7.52
C ASN A 44 -2.99 -5.98 -8.79
N ASN A 45 -4.08 -5.20 -8.69
CA ASN A 45 -5.07 -5.08 -9.79
C ASN A 45 -5.25 -3.66 -10.31
N LYS A 46 -4.82 -2.64 -9.55
CA LYS A 46 -5.10 -1.23 -9.85
C LYS A 46 -3.85 -0.36 -9.82
N ASN A 47 -2.67 -0.94 -10.04
CA ASN A 47 -1.39 -0.23 -9.99
C ASN A 47 -1.21 0.57 -8.67
N GLY A 48 -1.65 -0.03 -7.57
CA GLY A 48 -1.62 0.60 -6.24
C GLY A 48 -2.79 1.52 -5.93
N LYS A 49 -3.62 1.90 -6.90
CA LYS A 49 -4.58 3.00 -6.74
C LYS A 49 -5.89 2.59 -6.07
N MET A 50 -6.31 3.42 -5.12
CA MET A 50 -7.61 3.39 -4.46
C MET A 50 -8.37 4.70 -4.74
N ASN A 51 -9.07 4.76 -5.87
CA ASN A 51 -9.65 6.00 -6.41
C ASN A 51 -10.59 6.74 -5.45
N THR A 52 -11.41 6.03 -4.70
CA THR A 52 -12.41 6.62 -3.79
C THR A 52 -11.77 7.36 -2.62
N ARG A 53 -10.59 6.93 -2.19
CA ARG A 53 -9.86 7.51 -1.05
C ARG A 53 -8.65 8.33 -1.46
N LYS A 54 -8.35 8.41 -2.76
CA LYS A 54 -7.14 9.05 -3.29
C LYS A 54 -5.87 8.54 -2.63
N LEU A 55 -5.79 7.22 -2.42
CA LEU A 55 -4.60 6.56 -1.87
C LEU A 55 -3.89 5.76 -2.96
N ARG A 56 -2.57 5.65 -2.87
CA ARG A 56 -1.77 4.76 -3.71
C ARG A 56 -0.72 4.05 -2.88
N PHE A 57 -0.58 2.75 -3.11
CA PHE A 57 0.39 1.91 -2.42
C PHE A 57 1.21 1.06 -3.39
N MET A 58 2.44 0.73 -3.02
CA MET A 58 3.31 -0.19 -3.73
C MET A 58 4.03 -1.09 -2.74
N TYR A 59 4.42 -2.30 -3.16
CA TYR A 59 5.35 -3.10 -2.37
C TYR A 59 6.75 -2.51 -2.46
N ALA A 60 7.47 -2.42 -1.34
CA ALA A 60 8.83 -1.87 -1.32
C ALA A 60 9.83 -2.74 -2.10
N ASN A 61 9.50 -4.03 -2.33
CA ASN A 61 10.31 -4.97 -3.08
C ASN A 61 9.47 -5.64 -4.17
N LYS A 62 9.43 -5.06 -5.36
CA LYS A 62 9.27 -5.83 -6.61
C LYS A 62 10.49 -5.58 -7.47
N SER A 63 11.56 -6.31 -7.16
CA SER A 63 12.64 -6.63 -8.10
C SER A 63 12.11 -7.60 -9.14
#